data_AF-A0A2S5W1L6-F1
#
_entry.id   AF-A0A2S5W1L6-F1
#
_cell.length_a   1.000
_cell.length_b   1.000
_cell.length_c   1.000
_cell.angle_alpha   90.00
_cell.angle_beta   90.00
_cell.angle_gamma   90.00
#
_symmetry.space_group_name_H-M   'P 1'
#
loop_
_entity.id
_entity.type
_entity.pdbx_description
1 polymer ?
#
loop_
_entity_poly.entity_id
_entity_poly.type
_entity_poly.pdbx_seq_one_letter_code
_entity_poly.pdbx_strand_id
1 'polypeptide(L)' 'MDAALRILDDQGLPDLTMRHLAAALDVQPSALYWHFPNKQTLLAAVADRIVAPALP' A
#
# COMPACT_ATOMS: atom_id res chain seq x y z
N MET A 1 -2.63 5.76 -2.48
CA MET A 1 -3.02 5.19 -1.17
C MET A 1 -4.28 4.34 -1.31
N ASP A 2 -5.34 4.86 -1.92
CA ASP A 2 -6.63 4.16 -2.05
C ASP A 2 -6.53 2.74 -2.65
N ALA A 3 -5.70 2.54 -3.68
CA ALA A 3 -5.47 1.21 -4.25
C ALA A 3 -4.83 0.21 -3.25
N ALA A 4 -3.94 0.68 -2.36
CA ALA A 4 -3.32 -0.16 -1.34
C ALA A 4 -4.32 -0.57 -0.26
N LEU A 5 -5.19 0.36 0.16
CA LEU A 5 -6.28 0.07 1.09
C LEU A 5 -7.28 -0.91 0.49
N ARG A 6 -7.68 -0.70 -0.77
CA ARG A 6 -8.58 -1.63 -1.47
C ARG A 6 -8.01 -3.04 -1.60
N ILE A 7 -6.73 -3.18 -1.94
CA ILE A 7 -6.08 -4.51 -1.95
C ILE A 7 -6.11 -5.14 -0.56
N LEU A 8 -5.83 -4.37 0.49
CA LEU A 8 -5.84 -4.86 1.86
C LEU A 8 -7.25 -5.32 2.30
N ASP A 9 -8.29 -4.55 1.97
CA ASP A 9 -9.68 -4.86 2.33
C ASP A 9 -10.21 -6.07 1.54
N ASP A 10 -9.93 -6.12 0.23
CA ASP A 10 -10.50 -7.14 -0.65
C ASP A 10 -9.73 -8.47 -0.59
N GLN A 11 -8.40 -8.43 -0.44
CA GLN A 11 -7.51 -9.59 -0.62
C GLN A 11 -6.61 -9.86 0.60
N GLY A 12 -6.49 -8.90 1.52
CA GLY A 12 -5.71 -9.05 2.73
C GLY A 12 -4.22 -8.69 2.58
N LEU A 13 -3.55 -8.70 3.74
CA LEU A 13 -2.14 -8.27 3.87
C LEU A 13 -1.13 -9.06 3.03
N PRO A 14 -1.26 -10.39 2.82
CA PRO A 14 -0.32 -11.13 1.97
C PRO A 14 -0.28 -10.59 0.54
N ASP A 15 -1.44 -10.20 0.00
CA ASP A 15 -1.59 -9.72 -1.36
C ASP A 15 -1.22 -8.24 -1.54
N LEU A 16 -1.10 -7.48 -0.46
CA LEU A 16 -0.51 -6.14 -0.48
C LEU A 16 1.01 -6.24 -0.71
N THR A 17 1.39 -6.32 -1.99
CA THR A 17 2.78 -6.37 -2.45
C THR A 17 3.09 -5.19 -3.37
N MET A 18 4.37 -4.81 -3.47
CA MET A 18 4.80 -3.75 -4.40
C MET A 18 4.36 -4.04 -5.84
N ARG A 19 4.52 -5.29 -6.29
CA ARG A 19 4.17 -5.70 -7.65
C ARG A 19 2.66 -5.65 -7.88
N HIS A 20 1.86 -6.15 -6.94
CA HIS A 20 0.41 -6.15 -7.08
C HIS A 20 -0.15 -4.72 -7.04
N LEU A 21 0.36 -3.87 -6.14
CA LEU A 21 -0.01 -2.46 -6.09
C LEU A 21 0.35 -1.72 -7.39
N ALA A 22 1.52 -1.98 -7.96
CA ALA A 22 1.93 -1.38 -9.23
C ALA A 22 1.01 -1.80 -10.38
N ALA A 23 0.67 -3.09 -10.45
CA ALA A 23 -0.27 -3.62 -11.44
C ALA A 23 -1.67 -3.01 -11.28
N ALA A 24 -2.16 -2.87 -10.04
CA ALA A 24 -3.46 -2.26 -9.76
C ALA A 24 -3.53 -0.76 -10.11
N LEU A 25 -2.37 -0.09 -10.21
CA LEU A 25 -2.24 1.31 -10.58
C LEU A 25 -1.86 1.52 -12.05
N ASP A 26 -1.70 0.43 -12.83
CA ASP A 26 -1.21 0.45 -14.21
C ASP A 26 0.14 1.19 -14.38
N VAL A 27 1.06 0.95 -13.45
CA VAL A 27 2.42 1.51 -13.48
C VAL A 27 3.48 0.43 -13.33
N GLN A 28 4.71 0.74 -13.71
CA GLN A 28 5.85 -0.13 -13.44
C GLN A 28 6.16 -0.15 -11.92
N PRO A 29 6.58 -1.30 -11.35
CA PRO A 29 6.96 -1.37 -9.94
C PRO A 29 8.05 -0.37 -9.52
N SER A 30 8.94 0.00 -10.44
CA SER A 30 9.97 1.04 -10.25
C SER A 30 9.38 2.39 -9.83
N ALA A 31 8.19 2.74 -10.31
CA ALA A 31 7.50 3.99 -9.97
C ALA A 31 7.16 4.06 -8.47
N LEU A 32 6.83 2.93 -7.84
CA LEU A 32 6.49 2.91 -6.41
C LEU A 32 7.69 3.18 -5.51
N TYR A 33 8.91 2.85 -5.95
CA TYR A 33 10.11 3.05 -5.15
C TYR A 33 10.47 4.53 -4.94
N TRP A 34 9.92 5.44 -5.76
CA TRP A 34 10.02 6.88 -5.53
C TRP A 34 9.21 7.35 -4.32
N HIS A 35 8.18 6.60 -3.92
CA HIS A 35 7.30 6.92 -2.80
C HIS A 35 7.57 6.04 -1.58
N PHE A 36 7.84 4.76 -1.82
CA PHE A 36 8.04 3.75 -0.79
C PHE A 36 9.30 2.95 -1.11
N PRO A 37 10.43 3.17 -0.42
CA PRO A 37 11.68 2.48 -0.72
C PRO A 37 11.60 0.95 -0.53
N ASN A 38 10.62 0.44 0.24
CA ASN A 38 10.38 -1.00 0.40
C ASN A 38 8.93 -1.29 0.86
N LYS A 39 8.56 -2.57 0.90
CA LYS A 39 7.23 -3.03 1.36
C LYS A 39 6.93 -2.54 2.78
N GLN A 40 7.91 -2.54 3.68
CA GLN A 40 7.72 -2.13 5.08
C GLN A 40 7.33 -0.66 5.18
N THR A 41 7.92 0.22 4.39
CA THR A 41 7.52 1.65 4.34
C THR A 41 6.12 1.86 3.78
N LEU A 42 5.70 1.06 2.79
CA LEU A 42 4.32 1.05 2.31
C LEU A 42 3.36 0.60 3.43
N LEU A 43 3.70 -0.48 4.14
CA LEU A 43 2.88 -0.99 5.23
C LEU A 43 2.75 0.00 6.39
N ALA A 44 3.82 0.70 6.74
CA ALA A 44 3.79 1.75 7.75
C ALA A 44 2.82 2.87 7.34
N ALA A 45 2.93 3.38 6.11
CA ALA A 45 2.03 4.43 5.62
C ALA A 45 0.55 3.99 5.55
N VAL A 46 0.30 2.72 5.21
CA VAL A 46 -1.06 2.15 5.24
C VAL A 46 -1.56 2.04 6.69
N ALA A 47 -0.73 1.57 7.62
CA ALA A 47 -1.08 1.49 9.03
C ALA A 47 -1.39 2.87 9.62
N ASP A 48 -0.56 3.87 9.34
CA ASP A 48 -0.79 5.26 9.75
C ASP A 48 -2.15 5.76 9.24
N ARG A 49 -2.50 5.44 7.99
CA ARG A 49 -3.77 5.84 7.38
C ARG A 49 -4.98 5.18 8.06
N ILE A 50 -4.86 3.94 8.50
CA ILE A 50 -5.92 3.19 9.20
C ILE A 50 -6.08 3.68 10.64
N VAL A 51 -4.96 3.92 11.33
CA VAL A 51 -4.96 4.29 12.75
C VAL A 51 -5.32 5.76 12.95
N ALA A 52 -4.89 6.66 12.07
CA ALA A 52 -5.14 8.11 12.18
C ALA A 52 -6.59 8.51 12.56
N PRO A 53 -7.65 8.00 11.91
CA PRO A 53 -9.04 8.35 12.29
C PRO A 53 -9.51 7.73 13.62
N ALA A 54 -8.80 6.73 14.15
CA ALA A 54 -9.13 6.07 15.41
C ALA A 54 -8.38 6.66 16.62
N LEU A 55 -7.41 7.55 16.37
CA LEU A 55 -6.70 8.27 17.44
C LEU A 55 -7.60 9.37 18.03
N PRO A 56 -7.53 9.59 19.36
CA PRO A 56 -8.34 10.59 20.07
C PRO A 56 -7.99 12.03 19.70
#